data_AF-A0AA40CKE3-F1
#
_entry.id   AF-A0AA40CKE3-F1
#
_cell.length_a   1.000
_cell.length_b   1.000
_cell.length_c   1.000
_cell.angle_alpha   90.00
_cell.angle_beta   90.00
_cell.angle_gamma   90.00
#
_symmetry.space_group_name_H-M   'P 1'
#
loop_
_entity.id
_entity.type
_entity.pdbx_description
1 polymer ?
#
loop_
_entity_poly.entity_id
_entity_poly.type
_entity_poly.pdbx_seq_one_letter_code
_entity_poly.pdbx_strand_id
1 'polypeptide(L)'
;MFNPPPPNMCNPPPANMFNPPPANMFNPPPANMHNPPPPTNMLSLHTMPVQDEDFSDYMLKGYHPVHLGDVLHSRYRVFRKLGAGSESTVWLARDEKADRRRYVAVKVLRSIPARIKWKMKRNSHLVMHLSKLLPNDLVHITRHAAIPFQSFVVEGPNGRHLCEVLDEPLGPSLAGFLTSLRPLYGAQQCNCRLYSSGLPPWSAGIARRACCQILHGLDALHRLKIAHRDLHPGNICLALDYNLSEKTENEIQQDIWVPPPKDPTKSLCPNKWQEAPYGNPQASPHSSEWNAANLYRSRMKTELHDSEKLRYVMGSSPLPTSSLFHNRDFRLVVTDLGCAAPFDDCEKDTIFTSNRKYQAPENLLCLPASHAADIFSLGLIFWEIVMLRPFIDQDYTGFDRNGKQLGAIAERLGG
;
A
#
# COMPACT_ATOMS: atom_id res chain seq x y z
N MET A 1 58.31 -66.21 52.76
CA MET A 1 58.10 -67.35 53.69
C MET A 1 56.66 -67.80 53.58
N PHE A 2 56.40 -69.11 53.61
CA PHE A 2 55.11 -69.83 53.66
C PHE A 2 54.00 -69.55 52.61
N ASN A 3 53.56 -70.64 51.97
CA ASN A 3 52.44 -70.81 51.03
C ASN A 3 52.25 -72.35 50.83
N PRO A 4 51.14 -72.93 50.30
CA PRO A 4 49.81 -72.40 50.01
C PRO A 4 48.81 -72.80 51.15
N PRO A 5 47.74 -73.67 51.08
CA PRO A 5 47.20 -74.58 50.04
C PRO A 5 45.73 -74.30 49.57
N PRO A 6 45.23 -74.98 48.51
CA PRO A 6 43.82 -74.99 48.04
C PRO A 6 43.15 -76.38 48.25
N PRO A 7 42.03 -76.79 47.60
CA PRO A 7 40.87 -76.09 46.98
C PRO A 7 39.50 -76.57 47.58
N ASN A 8 38.35 -76.18 47.01
CA ASN A 8 37.18 -77.09 46.87
C ASN A 8 36.06 -76.59 45.91
N MET A 9 35.15 -77.49 45.50
CA MET A 9 33.99 -77.28 44.61
C MET A 9 32.71 -77.98 45.12
N CYS A 10 31.61 -77.90 44.35
CA CYS A 10 30.34 -78.66 44.45
C CYS A 10 29.33 -78.16 45.53
N ASN A 11 27.99 -78.30 45.38
CA ASN A 11 27.15 -79.15 44.51
C ASN A 11 25.89 -78.42 43.93
N PRO A 12 25.12 -79.04 42.99
CA PRO A 12 23.97 -78.42 42.29
C PRO A 12 22.57 -79.07 42.65
N PRO A 13 21.56 -79.28 41.74
CA PRO A 13 20.20 -78.71 41.86
C PRO A 13 19.07 -79.78 42.03
N PRO A 14 17.74 -79.50 41.86
CA PRO A 14 17.11 -79.42 40.52
C PRO A 14 15.81 -78.57 40.36
N ALA A 15 15.37 -78.41 39.10
CA ALA A 15 14.00 -78.35 38.52
C ALA A 15 12.78 -77.66 39.21
N ASN A 16 11.68 -77.29 38.54
CA ASN A 16 11.29 -76.78 37.19
C ASN A 16 9.73 -76.79 37.14
N MET A 17 9.10 -76.40 36.00
CA MET A 17 7.65 -76.32 35.71
C MET A 17 6.99 -74.98 36.12
N PHE A 18 6.00 -74.40 35.39
CA PHE A 18 5.50 -74.64 34.02
C PHE A 18 5.08 -73.29 33.36
N ASN A 19 4.27 -73.31 32.29
CA ASN A 19 3.97 -72.21 31.34
C ASN A 19 2.77 -72.63 30.44
N PRO A 20 2.25 -71.86 29.44
CA PRO A 20 2.16 -70.40 29.17
C PRO A 20 0.64 -69.99 29.20
N PRO A 21 -0.02 -69.31 28.22
CA PRO A 21 0.23 -68.17 27.29
C PRO A 21 -0.81 -67.00 27.53
N PRO A 22 -1.32 -66.16 26.58
CA PRO A 22 -0.85 -65.74 25.24
C PRO A 22 -0.77 -64.20 24.95
N ALA A 23 0.12 -63.86 24.00
CA ALA A 23 0.08 -62.83 22.94
C ALA A 23 -0.63 -61.44 23.05
N ASN A 24 0.16 -60.40 22.70
CA ASN A 24 -0.14 -59.23 21.84
C ASN A 24 -1.31 -58.25 22.16
N MET A 25 -0.95 -56.97 22.39
CA MET A 25 -1.14 -55.89 21.39
C MET A 25 -0.27 -54.66 21.70
N PHE A 26 0.07 -53.87 20.67
CA PHE A 26 0.81 -52.60 20.82
C PHE A 26 -0.09 -51.50 21.39
N ASN A 27 0.47 -50.67 22.30
CA ASN A 27 -0.08 -49.35 22.62
C ASN A 27 1.06 -48.40 23.05
N PRO A 28 1.26 -47.24 22.40
CA PRO A 28 2.21 -46.22 22.86
C PRO A 28 1.63 -45.45 24.07
N PRO A 29 2.47 -44.82 24.91
CA PRO A 29 2.02 -44.03 26.06
C PRO A 29 1.27 -42.76 25.64
N PRO A 30 0.39 -42.21 26.49
CA PRO A 30 -0.44 -41.05 26.16
C PRO A 30 0.41 -39.78 25.99
N ALA A 31 0.25 -39.10 24.85
CA ALA A 31 0.84 -37.79 24.62
C ALA A 31 0.14 -36.72 25.48
N ASN A 32 0.91 -35.81 26.09
CA ASN A 32 0.34 -34.62 26.69
C ASN A 32 1.31 -33.42 26.73
N MET A 33 0.72 -32.22 26.67
CA MET A 33 1.29 -30.90 26.95
C MET A 33 2.42 -30.33 26.08
N HIS A 34 1.98 -29.42 25.19
CA HIS A 34 2.57 -28.09 24.99
C HIS A 34 3.94 -27.96 24.31
N ASN A 35 3.98 -28.25 23.01
CA ASN A 35 4.38 -27.18 22.09
C ASN A 35 3.19 -26.21 21.94
N PRO A 36 3.36 -24.88 22.11
CA PRO A 36 2.34 -23.95 21.64
C PRO A 36 2.25 -24.01 20.10
N PRO A 37 1.09 -23.72 19.49
CA PRO A 37 1.06 -23.47 18.06
C PRO A 37 1.97 -22.27 17.73
N PRO A 38 2.57 -22.19 16.53
CA PRO A 38 3.19 -20.95 16.07
C PRO A 38 2.15 -19.83 16.16
N PRO A 39 2.50 -18.62 16.62
CA PRO A 39 1.51 -17.62 17.02
C PRO A 39 0.62 -17.20 15.86
N THR A 40 -0.60 -17.75 15.81
CA THR A 40 -1.60 -17.53 14.75
C THR A 40 -2.19 -16.12 14.73
N ASN A 41 -1.62 -15.20 15.51
CA ASN A 41 -1.86 -13.77 15.47
C ASN A 41 -1.07 -13.05 14.36
N MET A 42 -0.64 -13.78 13.31
CA MET A 42 -0.55 -13.16 11.99
C MET A 42 -1.96 -12.69 11.60
N LEU A 43 -2.26 -11.43 11.91
CA LEU A 43 -3.38 -10.69 11.32
C LEU A 43 -3.27 -10.85 9.81
N SER A 44 -4.09 -11.72 9.24
CA SER A 44 -4.02 -11.96 7.80
C SER A 44 -4.42 -10.67 7.10
N LEU A 45 -3.46 -10.05 6.42
CA LEU A 45 -3.62 -8.79 5.66
C LEU A 45 -4.47 -8.98 4.39
N HIS A 46 -5.44 -9.90 4.44
CA HIS A 46 -6.37 -10.18 3.37
C HIS A 46 -7.22 -8.96 3.07
N THR A 47 -7.01 -8.42 1.87
CA THR A 47 -7.82 -7.35 1.28
C THR A 47 -7.96 -6.12 2.17
N MET A 48 -6.89 -5.32 2.21
CA MET A 48 -7.07 -3.86 2.21
C MET A 48 -8.16 -3.51 1.18
N PRO A 49 -9.18 -2.70 1.52
CA PRO A 49 -10.26 -2.40 0.59
C PRO A 49 -9.70 -1.67 -0.64
N VAL A 50 -9.81 -2.33 -1.78
CA VAL A 50 -9.39 -1.80 -3.08
C VAL A 50 -10.37 -0.71 -3.49
N GLN A 51 -9.89 0.38 -4.09
CA GLN A 51 -10.76 1.24 -4.89
C GLN A 51 -11.05 0.51 -6.20
N ASP A 52 -12.15 -0.24 -6.23
CA ASP A 52 -12.69 -0.87 -7.44
C ASP A 52 -12.92 0.24 -8.49
N GLU A 53 -12.22 0.17 -9.62
CA GLU A 53 -12.39 1.09 -10.75
C GLU A 53 -13.63 0.71 -11.55
N ASP A 54 -14.35 1.72 -12.08
CA ASP A 54 -15.44 1.45 -13.01
C ASP A 54 -14.96 1.48 -14.48
N PHE A 55 -15.65 0.75 -15.36
CA PHE A 55 -15.40 0.82 -16.80
C PHE A 55 -15.64 2.23 -17.37
N SER A 56 -16.50 3.03 -16.73
CA SER A 56 -16.66 4.45 -17.08
C SER A 56 -15.40 5.30 -16.87
N ASP A 57 -14.48 4.88 -16.00
CA ASP A 57 -13.21 5.57 -15.80
C ASP A 57 -12.24 5.40 -16.98
N TYR A 58 -12.41 4.37 -17.80
CA TYR A 58 -11.56 4.05 -18.96
C TYR A 58 -12.13 4.60 -20.28
N MET A 59 -12.92 5.68 -20.22
CA MET A 59 -13.39 6.43 -21.40
C MET A 59 -12.43 7.57 -21.80
N LEU A 60 -12.74 8.26 -22.91
CA LEU A 60 -12.01 9.45 -23.37
C LEU A 60 -11.85 10.51 -22.27
N LYS A 61 -10.62 11.03 -22.06
CA LYS A 61 -10.17 11.88 -20.92
C LYS A 61 -10.00 11.14 -19.57
N GLY A 62 -10.40 9.87 -19.48
CA GLY A 62 -10.24 9.00 -18.32
C GLY A 62 -8.83 8.42 -18.14
N TYR A 63 -8.72 7.24 -17.53
CA TYR A 63 -7.46 6.51 -17.36
C TYR A 63 -6.86 6.06 -18.70
N HIS A 64 -5.56 5.75 -18.70
CA HIS A 64 -4.93 4.99 -19.78
C HIS A 64 -5.13 3.50 -19.52
N PRO A 65 -5.62 2.69 -20.47
CA PRO A 65 -5.55 1.23 -20.37
C PRO A 65 -4.08 0.80 -20.46
N VAL A 66 -3.54 0.39 -19.31
CA VAL A 66 -2.17 -0.11 -19.13
C VAL A 66 -2.25 -1.59 -18.72
N HIS A 67 -1.41 -2.42 -19.31
CA HIS A 67 -1.46 -3.88 -19.16
C HIS A 67 -0.13 -4.45 -18.65
N LEU A 68 -0.18 -5.66 -18.11
CA LEU A 68 1.03 -6.37 -17.71
C LEU A 68 1.88 -6.70 -18.95
N GLY A 69 3.18 -6.37 -18.89
CA GLY A 69 4.12 -6.51 -20.01
C GLY A 69 4.28 -5.27 -20.89
N ASP A 70 3.41 -4.25 -20.78
CA ASP A 70 3.55 -3.01 -21.55
C ASP A 70 4.88 -2.30 -21.21
N VAL A 71 5.67 -1.92 -22.22
CA VAL A 71 6.98 -1.27 -22.03
C VAL A 71 6.86 0.23 -22.20
N LEU A 72 6.47 0.92 -21.13
CA LEU A 72 6.28 2.36 -21.11
C LEU A 72 7.61 3.10 -21.35
N HIS A 73 7.58 4.11 -22.22
CA HIS A 73 8.73 4.94 -22.60
C HIS A 73 9.98 4.13 -23.05
N SER A 74 9.76 2.95 -23.67
CA SER A 74 10.82 2.06 -24.16
C SER A 74 11.88 1.73 -23.09
N ARG A 75 11.45 1.62 -21.83
CA ARG A 75 12.31 1.41 -20.65
C ARG A 75 11.61 0.67 -19.51
N TYR A 76 10.37 1.04 -19.20
CA TYR A 76 9.68 0.60 -17.99
C TYR A 76 8.66 -0.49 -18.30
N ARG A 77 9.04 -1.77 -18.16
CA ARG A 77 8.12 -2.90 -18.35
C ARG A 77 7.19 -3.01 -17.16
N VAL A 78 5.89 -2.83 -17.39
CA VAL A 78 4.85 -2.94 -16.37
C VAL A 78 4.75 -4.38 -15.87
N PHE A 79 4.89 -4.56 -14.56
CA PHE A 79 4.91 -5.87 -13.90
C PHE A 79 3.63 -6.13 -13.09
N ARG A 80 3.14 -5.13 -12.33
CA ARG A 80 1.99 -5.27 -11.41
C ARG A 80 1.30 -3.92 -11.19
N LYS A 81 -0.01 -3.91 -10.93
CA LYS A 81 -0.72 -2.70 -10.45
C LYS A 81 -0.52 -2.54 -8.94
N LEU A 82 -0.14 -1.34 -8.49
CA LEU A 82 0.06 -0.99 -7.08
C LEU A 82 -1.15 -0.30 -6.47
N GLY A 83 -1.85 0.52 -7.25
CA GLY A 83 -3.02 1.27 -6.80
C GLY A 83 -3.78 1.96 -7.92
N ALA A 84 -4.98 2.40 -7.58
CA ALA A 84 -5.78 3.37 -8.33
C ALA A 84 -6.20 4.49 -7.37
N GLY A 85 -6.45 5.68 -7.92
CA GLY A 85 -6.98 6.85 -7.21
C GLY A 85 -7.59 7.82 -8.21
N SER A 86 -8.44 8.74 -7.75
CA SER A 86 -9.33 9.53 -8.62
C SER A 86 -8.67 10.09 -9.89
N GLU A 87 -7.46 10.62 -9.82
CA GLU A 87 -6.76 11.22 -10.98
C GLU A 87 -5.70 10.33 -11.65
N SER A 88 -5.41 9.12 -11.17
CA SER A 88 -4.30 8.30 -11.69
C SER A 88 -4.33 6.81 -11.33
N THR A 89 -3.57 6.02 -12.10
CA THR A 89 -3.20 4.64 -11.73
C THR A 89 -1.70 4.56 -11.41
N VAL A 90 -1.30 3.66 -10.52
CA VAL A 90 0.10 3.47 -10.11
C VAL A 90 0.52 2.02 -10.36
N TRP A 91 1.64 1.86 -11.05
CA TRP A 91 2.13 0.57 -11.54
C TRP A 91 3.56 0.31 -11.08
N LEU A 92 3.81 -0.91 -10.62
CA LEU A 92 5.14 -1.45 -10.43
C LEU A 92 5.69 -1.82 -11.80
N ALA A 93 6.83 -1.25 -12.18
CA ALA A 93 7.53 -1.55 -13.42
C ALA A 93 8.99 -1.90 -13.14
N ARG A 94 9.58 -2.71 -14.02
CA ARG A 94 11.02 -2.98 -14.04
C ARG A 94 11.72 -2.02 -15.01
N ASP A 95 12.85 -1.48 -14.58
CA ASP A 95 13.71 -0.64 -15.41
C ASP A 95 14.63 -1.52 -16.26
N GLU A 96 14.25 -1.78 -17.51
CA GLU A 96 15.02 -2.62 -18.45
C GLU A 96 16.26 -1.92 -19.02
N LYS A 97 16.61 -0.73 -18.53
CA LYS A 97 17.87 -0.01 -18.83
C LYS A 97 18.77 0.14 -17.61
N ALA A 98 18.52 -0.61 -16.53
CA ALA A 98 19.42 -0.72 -15.40
C ALA A 98 20.27 -1.99 -15.50
N ASP A 99 21.58 -1.89 -15.22
CA ASP A 99 22.53 -3.03 -15.26
C ASP A 99 22.23 -4.13 -14.22
N ARG A 100 21.35 -3.81 -13.26
CA ARG A 100 20.87 -4.70 -12.20
C ARG A 100 19.35 -4.60 -12.13
N ARG A 101 18.72 -5.64 -11.60
CA ARG A 101 17.27 -5.68 -11.36
C ARG A 101 16.86 -4.49 -10.49
N ARG A 102 16.20 -3.50 -11.10
CA ARG A 102 15.65 -2.30 -10.44
C ARG A 102 14.16 -2.21 -10.75
N TYR A 103 13.36 -1.98 -9.72
CA TYR A 103 11.92 -1.76 -9.85
C TYR A 103 11.59 -0.32 -9.44
N VAL A 104 10.62 0.27 -10.13
CA VAL A 104 10.19 1.66 -9.96
C VAL A 104 8.67 1.74 -9.92
N ALA A 105 8.11 2.80 -9.33
CA ALA A 105 6.68 3.08 -9.46
C ALA A 105 6.45 4.05 -10.61
N VAL A 106 5.68 3.64 -11.62
CA VAL A 106 5.20 4.51 -12.70
C VAL A 106 3.77 4.92 -12.39
N LYS A 107 3.58 6.19 -12.05
CA LYS A 107 2.27 6.83 -11.95
C LYS A 107 1.81 7.28 -13.32
N VAL A 108 0.56 6.98 -13.70
CA VAL A 108 -0.05 7.34 -14.98
C VAL A 108 -1.33 8.11 -14.71
N LEU A 109 -1.33 9.42 -14.99
CA LEU A 109 -2.46 10.30 -14.76
C LEU A 109 -3.57 10.08 -15.81
N ARG A 110 -4.83 10.42 -15.47
CA ARG A 110 -5.93 10.55 -16.44
C ARG A 110 -5.56 11.54 -17.55
N SER A 111 -6.23 11.47 -18.71
CA SER A 111 -6.01 12.43 -19.82
C SER A 111 -6.73 13.76 -19.57
N ILE A 112 -6.31 14.44 -18.50
CA ILE A 112 -6.73 15.77 -18.07
C ILE A 112 -6.52 16.87 -19.14
N PRO A 113 -7.29 17.98 -19.10
CA PRO A 113 -7.16 19.10 -20.03
C PRO A 113 -5.74 19.64 -20.20
N ALA A 114 -5.39 20.03 -21.43
CA ALA A 114 -4.02 20.42 -21.78
C ALA A 114 -3.44 21.53 -20.89
N ARG A 115 -4.21 22.58 -20.55
CA ARG A 115 -3.78 23.68 -19.67
C ARG A 115 -3.34 23.17 -18.28
N ILE A 116 -4.12 22.26 -17.69
CA ILE A 116 -3.84 21.69 -16.38
C ILE A 116 -2.59 20.80 -16.47
N LYS A 117 -2.54 19.92 -17.48
CA LYS A 117 -1.40 19.03 -17.75
C LYS A 117 -0.08 19.78 -17.96
N TRP A 118 -0.10 20.92 -18.66
CA TRP A 118 1.08 21.79 -18.80
C TRP A 118 1.53 22.39 -17.48
N LYS A 119 0.61 22.88 -16.62
CA LYS A 119 0.96 23.38 -15.28
C LYS A 119 1.56 22.27 -14.41
N MET A 120 0.91 21.10 -14.34
CA MET A 120 1.39 19.95 -13.57
C MET A 120 2.77 19.48 -14.05
N LYS A 121 2.96 19.31 -15.37
CA LYS A 121 4.27 18.93 -15.93
C LYS A 121 5.35 19.97 -15.63
N ARG A 122 5.06 21.28 -15.77
CA ARG A 122 6.00 22.36 -15.44
C ARG A 122 6.40 22.32 -13.97
N ASN A 123 5.42 22.15 -13.07
CA ASN A 123 5.66 22.12 -11.63
C ASN A 123 6.45 20.86 -11.23
N SER A 124 6.08 19.68 -11.75
CA SER A 124 6.82 18.42 -11.59
C SER A 124 8.28 18.55 -12.05
N HIS A 125 8.52 19.05 -13.28
CA HIS A 125 9.86 19.35 -13.79
C HIS A 125 10.65 20.31 -12.88
N LEU A 126 9.98 21.30 -12.25
CA LEU A 126 10.62 22.21 -11.32
C LEU A 126 11.02 21.50 -10.02
N VAL A 127 10.15 20.67 -9.42
CA VAL A 127 10.53 19.87 -8.24
C VAL A 127 11.69 18.91 -8.58
N MET A 128 11.62 18.23 -9.73
CA MET A 128 12.66 17.33 -10.25
C MET A 128 14.01 18.02 -10.50
N HIS A 129 14.03 19.34 -10.72
CA HIS A 129 15.24 20.12 -10.89
C HIS A 129 15.77 20.64 -9.55
N LEU A 130 14.90 21.27 -8.76
CA LEU A 130 15.25 21.86 -7.47
C LEU A 130 15.65 20.80 -6.42
N SER A 131 15.09 19.59 -6.47
CA SER A 131 15.48 18.49 -5.57
C SER A 131 16.94 18.07 -5.70
N LYS A 132 17.55 18.27 -6.88
CA LYS A 132 18.97 18.00 -7.15
C LYS A 132 19.90 19.09 -6.58
N LEU A 133 19.33 20.18 -6.07
CA LEU A 133 20.04 21.27 -5.39
C LEU A 133 19.95 21.13 -3.85
N LEU A 134 19.20 20.15 -3.32
CA LEU A 134 19.18 19.87 -1.89
C LEU A 134 20.50 19.20 -1.46
N PRO A 135 21.16 19.70 -0.40
CA PRO A 135 22.35 19.08 0.17
C PRO A 135 22.15 17.61 0.59
N ASN A 136 23.16 16.77 0.36
CA ASN A 136 23.10 15.32 0.59
C ASN A 136 22.95 14.93 2.07
N ASP A 137 23.34 15.79 3.01
CA ASP A 137 23.11 15.62 4.45
C ASP A 137 21.60 15.70 4.82
N LEU A 138 20.78 16.33 3.97
CA LEU A 138 19.32 16.35 4.11
C LEU A 138 18.64 15.04 3.68
N VAL A 139 19.38 13.95 3.40
CA VAL A 139 18.80 12.61 3.13
C VAL A 139 17.84 12.13 4.23
N HIS A 140 18.05 12.55 5.49
CA HIS A 140 17.15 12.26 6.60
C HIS A 140 15.77 12.96 6.50
N ILE A 141 15.69 14.01 5.68
CA ILE A 141 14.48 14.79 5.36
C ILE A 141 13.91 14.35 4.01
N THR A 142 14.72 14.33 2.95
CA THR A 142 14.25 14.08 1.57
C THR A 142 13.71 12.66 1.36
N ARG A 143 14.16 11.66 2.12
CA ARG A 143 13.63 10.29 2.10
C ARG A 143 12.16 10.15 2.54
N HIS A 144 11.53 11.25 2.95
CA HIS A 144 10.12 11.34 3.30
C HIS A 144 9.27 12.09 2.26
N ALA A 145 9.83 12.45 1.10
CA ALA A 145 9.10 13.02 -0.05
C ALA A 145 9.37 12.21 -1.32
N ALA A 146 8.32 11.64 -1.93
CA ALA A 146 8.36 10.89 -3.18
C ALA A 146 8.43 11.84 -4.39
N ILE A 147 9.59 12.49 -4.57
CA ILE A 147 9.86 13.34 -5.72
C ILE A 147 10.19 12.43 -6.93
N PRO A 148 9.51 12.58 -8.08
CA PRO A 148 9.87 11.83 -9.29
C PRO A 148 11.31 12.08 -9.74
N PHE A 149 11.97 11.07 -10.32
CA PHE A 149 13.29 11.25 -10.95
C PHE A 149 13.18 11.42 -12.49
N GLN A 150 12.06 10.97 -13.07
CA GLN A 150 11.75 11.12 -14.49
C GLN A 150 10.24 11.35 -14.68
N SER A 151 9.87 12.13 -15.70
CA SER A 151 8.50 12.17 -16.22
C SER A 151 8.50 12.09 -17.75
N PHE A 152 7.40 11.60 -18.32
CA PHE A 152 7.19 11.48 -19.76
C PHE A 152 5.70 11.59 -20.10
N VAL A 153 5.33 11.53 -21.38
CA VAL A 153 3.94 11.49 -21.82
C VAL A 153 3.72 10.20 -22.62
N VAL A 154 2.63 9.50 -22.33
CA VAL A 154 2.14 8.37 -23.14
C VAL A 154 0.91 8.82 -23.91
N GLU A 155 0.81 8.37 -25.16
CA GLU A 155 -0.35 8.64 -26.02
C GLU A 155 -1.09 7.32 -26.22
N GLY A 156 -2.40 7.35 -25.96
CA GLY A 156 -3.26 6.17 -25.93
C GLY A 156 -4.69 6.50 -26.33
N PRO A 157 -5.60 5.51 -26.36
CA PRO A 157 -6.95 5.69 -26.91
C PRO A 157 -7.76 6.78 -26.19
N ASN A 158 -7.52 6.97 -24.89
CA ASN A 158 -8.23 7.96 -24.07
C ASN A 158 -7.57 9.35 -24.04
N GLY A 159 -6.45 9.54 -24.75
CA GLY A 159 -5.78 10.81 -24.94
C GLY A 159 -4.28 10.78 -24.60
N ARG A 160 -3.80 11.86 -23.98
CA ARG A 160 -2.36 12.06 -23.68
C ARG A 160 -2.16 12.11 -22.17
N HIS A 161 -1.46 11.13 -21.63
CA HIS A 161 -1.33 10.88 -20.21
C HIS A 161 0.05 11.34 -19.72
N LEU A 162 0.09 12.14 -18.64
CA LEU A 162 1.36 12.45 -17.97
C LEU A 162 1.75 11.23 -17.13
N CYS A 163 3.02 10.83 -17.23
CA CYS A 163 3.57 9.74 -16.45
C CYS A 163 4.75 10.24 -15.61
N GLU A 164 4.82 9.80 -14.37
CA GLU A 164 5.87 10.17 -13.40
C GLU A 164 6.47 8.90 -12.80
N VAL A 165 7.79 8.89 -12.60
CA VAL A 165 8.54 7.71 -12.15
C VAL A 165 9.23 8.00 -10.81
N LEU A 166 8.84 7.25 -9.78
CA LEU A 166 9.48 7.24 -8.46
C LEU A 166 10.55 6.15 -8.41
N ASP A 167 11.66 6.41 -7.73
CA ASP A 167 12.78 5.45 -7.63
C ASP A 167 12.39 4.22 -6.80
N GLU A 168 11.66 4.43 -5.71
CA GLU A 168 11.15 3.36 -4.86
C GLU A 168 9.63 3.16 -5.04
N PRO A 169 9.19 1.92 -5.27
CA PRO A 169 7.80 1.51 -5.03
C PRO A 169 7.45 1.57 -3.55
N LEU A 170 6.19 1.94 -3.28
CA LEU A 170 5.67 2.12 -1.92
C LEU A 170 4.56 1.10 -1.62
N GLY A 171 4.32 0.88 -0.33
CA GLY A 171 3.28 0.00 0.21
C GLY A 171 1.92 0.71 0.30
N PRO A 172 1.06 0.36 1.29
CA PRO A 172 -0.25 0.96 1.46
C PRO A 172 -0.19 2.47 1.74
N SER A 173 -1.27 3.17 1.43
CA SER A 173 -1.49 4.53 1.94
C SER A 173 -1.88 4.51 3.42
N LEU A 174 -1.62 5.61 4.12
CA LEU A 174 -2.04 5.82 5.50
C LEU A 174 -3.57 5.78 5.61
N ALA A 175 -4.32 6.21 4.59
CA ALA A 175 -5.77 6.06 4.50
C ALA A 175 -6.23 4.59 4.49
N GLY A 176 -5.57 3.74 3.69
CA GLY A 176 -5.85 2.30 3.66
C GLY A 176 -5.54 1.64 5.00
N PHE A 177 -4.38 1.98 5.59
CA PHE A 177 -4.00 1.49 6.92
C PHE A 177 -4.96 1.93 8.03
N LEU A 178 -5.27 3.22 8.17
CA LEU A 178 -6.25 3.71 9.15
C LEU A 178 -7.62 3.06 8.96
N THR A 179 -8.02 2.80 7.71
CA THR A 179 -9.26 2.07 7.41
C THR A 179 -9.21 0.62 7.89
N SER A 180 -8.06 -0.07 7.80
CA SER A 180 -7.89 -1.42 8.36
C SER A 180 -7.96 -1.47 9.90
N LEU A 181 -7.59 -0.37 10.59
CA LEU A 181 -7.70 -0.27 12.05
C LEU A 181 -9.12 0.05 12.55
N ARG A 182 -9.96 0.69 11.72
CA ARG A 182 -11.32 1.14 12.12
C ARG A 182 -12.22 0.02 12.67
N PRO A 183 -12.31 -1.18 12.06
CA PRO A 183 -13.11 -2.27 12.63
C PRO A 183 -12.59 -2.76 13.99
N LEU A 184 -11.27 -2.72 14.21
CA LEU A 184 -10.60 -3.25 15.41
C LEU A 184 -10.80 -2.35 16.65
N TYR A 185 -10.96 -1.04 16.46
CA TYR A 185 -11.05 -0.06 17.56
C TYR A 185 -12.31 0.83 17.53
N GLY A 186 -12.95 0.99 16.36
CA GLY A 186 -14.09 1.89 16.16
C GLY A 186 -15.44 1.33 16.64
N ALA A 187 -15.55 0.02 16.87
CA ALA A 187 -16.76 -0.62 17.39
C ALA A 187 -17.06 -0.27 18.87
N GLN A 188 -16.16 0.42 19.57
CA GLN A 188 -16.36 0.91 20.94
C GLN A 188 -16.27 2.44 21.03
N GLN A 189 -17.18 3.15 20.35
CA GLN A 189 -17.59 4.46 20.83
C GLN A 189 -18.45 4.31 22.09
N CYS A 190 -17.82 4.33 23.27
CA CYS A 190 -18.40 4.89 24.50
C CYS A 190 -17.40 4.89 25.67
N ASN A 191 -17.41 5.98 26.44
CA ASN A 191 -16.65 6.20 27.69
C ASN A 191 -15.10 6.20 27.60
N CYS A 192 -14.51 7.27 28.13
CA CYS A 192 -13.05 7.46 28.28
C CYS A 192 -12.41 6.60 29.39
N ARG A 193 -12.79 5.31 29.51
CA ARG A 193 -12.32 4.40 30.57
C ARG A 193 -11.18 3.46 30.15
N LEU A 194 -10.82 3.42 28.87
CA LEU A 194 -9.63 2.69 28.38
C LEU A 194 -8.28 3.33 28.77
N TYR A 195 -8.30 4.50 29.43
CA TYR A 195 -7.11 5.03 30.11
C TYR A 195 -6.68 4.19 31.32
N SER A 196 -7.60 3.44 31.93
CA SER A 196 -7.36 2.72 33.19
C SER A 196 -6.70 1.34 33.05
N SER A 197 -6.43 0.87 31.82
CA SER A 197 -5.94 -0.49 31.54
C SER A 197 -4.58 -0.56 30.83
N GLY A 198 -3.86 0.55 30.68
CA GLY A 198 -2.47 0.54 30.22
C GLY A 198 -2.25 0.46 28.70
N LEU A 199 -2.92 1.34 27.93
CA LEU A 199 -2.74 1.59 26.49
C LEU A 199 -3.17 0.46 25.51
N PRO A 200 -4.13 0.71 24.60
CA PRO A 200 -4.27 -0.11 23.39
C PRO A 200 -3.11 0.17 22.39
N PRO A 201 -2.95 -0.64 21.32
CA PRO A 201 -1.75 -0.62 20.46
C PRO A 201 -1.46 0.69 19.71
N TRP A 202 -2.41 1.63 19.66
CA TRP A 202 -2.23 2.94 19.05
C TRP A 202 -1.96 4.01 20.11
N SER A 203 -0.88 4.77 19.94
CA SER A 203 -0.41 5.72 20.96
C SER A 203 -0.04 7.08 20.36
N ALA A 204 -0.08 8.12 21.18
CA ALA A 204 0.45 9.45 20.85
C ALA A 204 1.93 9.39 20.39
N GLY A 205 2.69 8.38 20.84
CA GLY A 205 4.05 8.12 20.36
C GLY A 205 4.12 7.70 18.90
N ILE A 206 3.13 6.95 18.37
CA ILE A 206 3.02 6.63 16.95
C ILE A 206 2.57 7.87 16.17
N ALA A 207 1.54 8.58 16.66
CA ALA A 207 1.05 9.81 16.04
C ALA A 207 2.16 10.86 15.86
N ARG A 208 2.98 11.06 16.90
CA ARG A 208 4.16 11.94 16.88
C ARG A 208 5.22 11.48 15.87
N ARG A 209 5.49 10.17 15.76
CA ARG A 209 6.45 9.67 14.75
C ARG A 209 5.92 9.86 13.33
N ALA A 210 4.64 9.57 13.09
CA ALA A 210 4.01 9.79 11.79
C ALA A 210 4.06 11.26 11.37
N CYS A 211 3.64 12.19 12.24
CA CYS A 211 3.62 13.62 11.93
C CYS A 211 5.03 14.21 11.77
N CYS A 212 6.01 13.74 12.56
CA CYS A 212 7.42 14.13 12.38
C CYS A 212 7.95 13.76 10.98
N GLN A 213 7.64 12.54 10.50
CA GLN A 213 8.05 12.10 9.17
C GLN A 213 7.29 12.83 8.04
N ILE A 214 6.00 13.14 8.24
CA ILE A 214 5.25 13.96 7.27
C ILE A 214 5.82 15.39 7.24
N LEU A 215 6.20 15.96 8.39
CA LEU A 215 6.89 17.25 8.47
C LEU A 215 8.25 17.24 7.76
N HIS A 216 9.03 16.15 7.86
CA HIS A 216 10.24 15.99 7.06
C HIS A 216 9.93 16.02 5.55
N GLY A 217 8.88 15.32 5.10
CA GLY A 217 8.44 15.34 3.70
C GLY A 217 8.01 16.73 3.23
N LEU A 218 7.32 17.50 4.08
CA LEU A 218 6.93 18.88 3.79
C LEU A 218 8.13 19.82 3.79
N ASP A 219 9.04 19.72 4.76
CA ASP A 219 10.25 20.54 4.88
C ASP A 219 11.18 20.38 3.66
N ALA A 220 11.27 19.16 3.10
CA ALA A 220 11.96 18.91 1.83
C ALA A 220 11.39 19.75 0.66
N LEU A 221 10.07 19.95 0.60
CA LEU A 221 9.40 20.75 -0.43
C LEU A 221 9.43 22.25 -0.11
N HIS A 222 9.20 22.61 1.16
CA HIS A 222 9.10 24.00 1.63
C HIS A 222 10.46 24.72 1.58
N ARG A 223 11.58 24.00 1.80
CA ARG A 223 12.94 24.51 1.53
C ARG A 223 13.15 24.88 0.06
N LEU A 224 12.51 24.14 -0.86
CA LEU A 224 12.50 24.43 -2.30
C LEU A 224 11.44 25.45 -2.71
N LYS A 225 10.77 26.10 -1.74
CA LYS A 225 9.65 27.04 -1.95
C LYS A 225 8.48 26.42 -2.73
N ILE A 226 8.24 25.12 -2.55
CA ILE A 226 7.13 24.38 -3.15
C ILE A 226 6.17 23.92 -2.04
N ALA A 227 4.88 24.20 -2.19
CA ALA A 227 3.82 23.66 -1.35
C ALA A 227 3.20 22.40 -1.98
N HIS A 228 2.68 21.50 -1.15
CA HIS A 228 2.07 20.22 -1.56
C HIS A 228 0.64 20.38 -2.08
N ARG A 229 -0.16 21.20 -1.38
CA ARG A 229 -1.52 21.65 -1.72
C ARG A 229 -2.65 20.61 -1.75
N ASP A 230 -2.30 19.33 -1.70
CA ASP A 230 -3.25 18.21 -1.58
C ASP A 230 -2.76 17.14 -0.59
N LEU A 231 -2.43 17.57 0.63
CA LEU A 231 -1.96 16.68 1.68
C LEU A 231 -3.16 16.01 2.37
N HIS A 232 -3.27 14.69 2.24
CA HIS A 232 -4.25 13.86 2.95
C HIS A 232 -3.70 12.44 3.15
N PRO A 233 -4.30 11.57 4.00
CA PRO A 233 -3.76 10.25 4.29
C PRO A 233 -3.70 9.29 3.08
N GLY A 234 -4.37 9.61 1.97
CA GLY A 234 -4.23 8.86 0.71
C GLY A 234 -2.91 9.16 0.00
N ASN A 235 -2.46 10.42 0.08
CA ASN A 235 -1.22 10.94 -0.48
C ASN A 235 -0.02 10.78 0.48
N ILE A 236 -0.15 9.94 1.51
CA ILE A 236 0.95 9.55 2.40
C ILE A 236 1.02 8.02 2.35
N CYS A 237 2.15 7.48 1.88
CA CYS A 237 2.35 6.04 1.74
C CYS A 237 3.42 5.52 2.69
N LEU A 238 3.30 4.25 3.05
CA LEU A 238 4.35 3.52 3.75
C LEU A 238 5.44 3.13 2.76
N ALA A 239 6.70 3.32 3.11
CA ALA A 239 7.79 2.68 2.40
C ALA A 239 7.85 1.18 2.74
N LEU A 240 8.46 0.41 1.85
CA LEU A 240 8.70 -1.02 2.06
C LEU A 240 9.86 -1.23 3.04
N ASP A 241 9.79 -2.34 3.78
CA ASP A 241 10.79 -2.80 4.74
C ASP A 241 11.78 -3.82 4.14
N TYR A 242 11.72 -4.05 2.82
CA TYR A 242 12.60 -4.95 2.06
C TYR A 242 13.02 -4.34 0.73
N ASN A 243 14.22 -4.69 0.26
CA ASN A 243 14.71 -4.29 -1.05
C ASN A 243 14.05 -5.13 -2.16
N LEU A 244 13.17 -4.53 -2.96
CA LEU A 244 12.56 -5.21 -4.11
C LEU A 244 13.60 -5.74 -5.11
N SER A 245 14.76 -5.08 -5.23
CA SER A 245 15.83 -5.45 -6.17
C SER A 245 16.40 -6.84 -5.93
N GLU A 246 16.31 -7.34 -4.69
CA GLU A 246 16.76 -8.69 -4.31
C GLU A 246 15.71 -9.76 -4.67
N LYS A 247 14.42 -9.44 -4.56
CA LYS A 247 13.31 -10.34 -4.90
C LYS A 247 13.16 -10.56 -6.41
N THR A 248 12.84 -11.78 -6.81
CA THR A 248 12.40 -12.11 -8.17
C THR A 248 11.00 -11.57 -8.44
N GLU A 249 10.64 -11.47 -9.72
CA GLU A 249 9.30 -11.12 -10.17
C GLU A 249 8.24 -12.07 -9.56
N ASN A 250 8.52 -13.38 -9.45
CA ASN A 250 7.60 -14.32 -8.78
C ASN A 250 7.52 -14.11 -7.26
N GLU A 251 8.61 -13.83 -6.54
CA GLU A 251 8.57 -13.55 -5.09
C GLU A 251 7.86 -12.24 -4.73
N ILE A 252 7.85 -11.24 -5.63
CA ILE A 252 7.06 -10.01 -5.47
C ILE A 252 5.57 -10.28 -5.70
N GLN A 253 5.25 -11.32 -6.47
CA GLN A 253 3.88 -11.74 -6.72
C GLN A 253 3.36 -12.71 -5.65
N GLN A 254 4.23 -13.47 -4.97
CA GLN A 254 3.89 -14.57 -4.03
C GLN A 254 2.84 -14.20 -2.97
N ASP A 255 2.85 -12.96 -2.45
CA ASP A 255 1.88 -12.51 -1.45
C ASP A 255 0.44 -12.31 -2.00
N ILE A 256 0.24 -12.26 -3.32
CA ILE A 256 -1.11 -12.22 -3.93
C ILE A 256 -1.72 -13.63 -4.03
N TRP A 257 -1.00 -14.73 -3.79
CA TRP A 257 -1.47 -16.05 -4.27
C TRP A 257 -2.61 -16.71 -3.49
N VAL A 258 -3.15 -16.06 -2.47
CA VAL A 258 -4.34 -16.56 -1.74
C VAL A 258 -5.63 -16.31 -2.55
N PRO A 259 -6.46 -17.33 -2.84
CA PRO A 259 -7.74 -17.13 -3.54
C PRO A 259 -8.71 -16.28 -2.70
N PRO A 260 -9.44 -15.32 -3.28
CA PRO A 260 -10.55 -14.67 -2.58
C PRO A 260 -11.69 -15.67 -2.35
N PRO A 261 -12.46 -15.56 -1.26
CA PRO A 261 -13.65 -16.38 -1.07
C PRO A 261 -14.67 -16.16 -2.20
N LYS A 262 -15.30 -17.26 -2.63
CA LYS A 262 -16.34 -17.24 -3.67
C LYS A 262 -17.54 -16.45 -3.17
N ASP A 263 -17.94 -15.46 -3.95
CA ASP A 263 -19.11 -14.61 -3.72
C ASP A 263 -20.10 -14.85 -4.87
N PRO A 264 -21.18 -15.61 -4.64
CA PRO A 264 -22.10 -16.02 -5.69
C PRO A 264 -23.08 -14.90 -6.11
N THR A 265 -22.96 -13.67 -5.57
CA THR A 265 -23.99 -12.64 -5.72
C THR A 265 -23.76 -11.64 -6.87
N LYS A 266 -22.51 -11.47 -7.35
CA LYS A 266 -22.18 -10.52 -8.42
C LYS A 266 -22.49 -11.07 -9.82
N SER A 267 -23.77 -11.01 -10.22
CA SER A 267 -24.20 -11.14 -11.63
C SER A 267 -23.64 -9.99 -12.50
N LEU A 268 -23.27 -10.28 -13.75
CA LEU A 268 -22.61 -9.32 -14.66
C LEU A 268 -23.13 -9.41 -16.10
N CYS A 269 -23.26 -8.25 -16.76
CA CYS A 269 -23.84 -8.13 -18.11
C CYS A 269 -22.96 -8.79 -19.22
N PRO A 270 -23.54 -9.35 -20.31
CA PRO A 270 -22.93 -10.53 -20.94
C PRO A 270 -22.09 -10.27 -22.22
N ASN A 271 -22.35 -9.20 -22.98
CA ASN A 271 -22.06 -9.21 -24.43
C ASN A 271 -20.66 -8.72 -24.88
N LYS A 272 -19.62 -8.72 -24.03
CA LYS A 272 -18.27 -8.28 -24.45
C LYS A 272 -17.08 -8.83 -23.66
N TRP A 273 -17.32 -9.81 -22.78
CA TRP A 273 -16.39 -10.19 -21.73
C TRP A 273 -16.53 -11.68 -21.43
N GLN A 274 -15.43 -12.41 -21.22
CA GLN A 274 -15.43 -13.86 -21.00
C GLN A 274 -14.66 -14.24 -19.73
N GLU A 275 -14.95 -15.41 -19.16
CA GLU A 275 -14.01 -16.07 -18.25
C GLU A 275 -12.85 -16.63 -19.09
N ALA A 276 -11.61 -16.39 -18.67
CA ALA A 276 -10.42 -16.93 -19.34
C ALA A 276 -9.78 -18.06 -18.50
N PRO A 277 -8.95 -18.92 -19.11
CA PRO A 277 -8.54 -20.19 -18.52
C PRO A 277 -7.68 -20.04 -17.25
N TYR A 278 -7.70 -21.09 -16.42
CA TYR A 278 -6.80 -21.22 -15.27
C TYR A 278 -5.34 -21.30 -15.72
N GLY A 279 -4.48 -20.48 -15.14
CA GLY A 279 -3.02 -20.53 -15.38
C GLY A 279 -2.22 -21.20 -14.27
N ASN A 280 -0.90 -21.30 -14.47
CA ASN A 280 0.04 -21.93 -13.56
C ASN A 280 0.77 -20.91 -12.65
N PRO A 281 0.63 -21.01 -11.30
CA PRO A 281 1.37 -20.16 -10.34
C PRO A 281 2.90 -20.20 -10.45
N GLN A 282 3.46 -21.32 -10.90
CA GLN A 282 4.91 -21.56 -10.97
C GLN A 282 5.48 -21.30 -12.37
N ALA A 283 4.70 -20.67 -13.26
CA ALA A 283 5.15 -20.31 -14.58
C ALA A 283 6.22 -19.20 -14.55
N SER A 284 6.95 -19.06 -15.66
CA SER A 284 7.91 -17.95 -15.84
C SER A 284 7.16 -16.62 -15.94
N PRO A 285 7.66 -15.53 -15.32
CA PRO A 285 7.05 -14.21 -15.42
C PRO A 285 6.65 -13.82 -16.84
N HIS A 286 5.44 -13.30 -17.00
CA HIS A 286 4.82 -12.90 -18.27
C HIS A 286 4.60 -14.00 -19.33
N SER A 287 4.79 -15.29 -19.04
CA SER A 287 4.30 -16.36 -19.92
C SER A 287 2.76 -16.36 -20.00
N SER A 288 2.18 -16.98 -21.03
CA SER A 288 0.73 -17.11 -21.18
C SER A 288 0.06 -17.70 -19.94
N GLU A 289 0.69 -18.73 -19.35
CA GLU A 289 0.24 -19.44 -18.16
C GLU A 289 0.37 -18.57 -16.90
N TRP A 290 1.42 -17.75 -16.81
CA TRP A 290 1.61 -16.79 -15.70
C TRP A 290 0.58 -15.65 -15.75
N ASN A 291 0.29 -15.13 -16.94
CA ASN A 291 -0.72 -14.08 -17.14
C ASN A 291 -2.13 -14.61 -16.82
N ALA A 292 -2.46 -15.82 -17.28
CA ALA A 292 -3.71 -16.51 -16.95
C ALA A 292 -3.85 -16.83 -15.45
N ALA A 293 -2.75 -17.12 -14.76
CA ALA A 293 -2.75 -17.40 -13.32
C ALA A 293 -2.98 -16.13 -12.47
N ASN A 294 -2.62 -14.97 -13.02
CA ASN A 294 -2.85 -13.65 -12.42
C ASN A 294 -4.27 -13.12 -12.64
N LEU A 295 -4.93 -13.46 -13.76
CA LEU A 295 -6.34 -13.15 -14.01
C LEU A 295 -7.24 -13.57 -12.84
N TYR A 296 -7.04 -14.80 -12.36
CA TYR A 296 -7.89 -15.54 -11.41
C TYR A 296 -8.27 -14.77 -10.13
N ARG A 297 -7.50 -13.73 -9.74
CA ARG A 297 -7.76 -12.93 -8.52
C ARG A 297 -8.21 -11.50 -8.76
N SER A 298 -8.25 -11.03 -10.00
CA SER A 298 -8.66 -9.65 -10.32
C SER A 298 -10.13 -9.34 -10.01
N ARG A 299 -10.98 -10.37 -9.83
CA ARG A 299 -12.45 -10.30 -9.70
C ARG A 299 -13.18 -9.62 -10.88
N MET A 300 -12.49 -9.23 -11.95
CA MET A 300 -13.04 -8.45 -13.05
C MET A 300 -12.62 -8.98 -14.44
N LYS A 301 -13.21 -8.37 -15.47
CA LYS A 301 -13.38 -8.92 -16.82
C LYS A 301 -12.18 -8.65 -17.75
N THR A 302 -11.96 -9.54 -18.71
CA THR A 302 -10.85 -9.49 -19.70
C THR A 302 -11.20 -8.77 -21.00
N GLU A 303 -10.40 -7.77 -21.40
CA GLU A 303 -10.54 -7.18 -22.73
C GLU A 303 -9.87 -8.09 -23.77
N LEU A 304 -10.69 -8.58 -24.71
CA LEU A 304 -10.25 -9.34 -25.88
C LEU A 304 -10.24 -8.40 -27.09
N HIS A 305 -9.07 -8.24 -27.70
CA HIS A 305 -8.89 -7.57 -29.00
C HIS A 305 -8.70 -8.65 -30.07
N ASP A 306 -8.94 -8.31 -31.34
CA ASP A 306 -9.05 -9.16 -32.56
C ASP A 306 -7.83 -10.02 -32.95
N SER A 307 -6.88 -10.24 -32.03
CA SER A 307 -5.67 -11.06 -32.20
C SER A 307 -5.54 -12.17 -31.14
N GLU A 308 -6.63 -12.50 -30.43
CA GLU A 308 -6.73 -13.50 -29.34
C GLU A 308 -5.80 -13.26 -28.13
N LYS A 309 -4.97 -12.22 -28.17
CA LYS A 309 -4.06 -11.84 -27.08
C LYS A 309 -4.82 -11.14 -25.97
N LEU A 310 -5.14 -11.90 -24.94
CA LEU A 310 -5.67 -11.42 -23.66
C LEU A 310 -4.82 -10.27 -23.11
N ARG A 311 -5.46 -9.13 -22.84
CA ARG A 311 -4.86 -7.98 -22.16
C ARG A 311 -5.58 -7.75 -20.83
N TYR A 312 -4.80 -7.48 -19.78
CA TYR A 312 -5.26 -7.60 -18.40
C TYR A 312 -5.05 -6.33 -17.58
N VAL A 313 -6.09 -5.91 -16.88
CA VAL A 313 -5.99 -5.05 -15.69
C VAL A 313 -6.22 -5.95 -14.47
N MET A 314 -5.25 -6.01 -13.55
CA MET A 314 -5.45 -6.67 -12.25
C MET A 314 -6.04 -5.70 -11.23
N GLY A 315 -6.89 -6.23 -10.33
CA GLY A 315 -7.30 -5.53 -9.11
C GLY A 315 -6.07 -5.11 -8.30
N SER A 316 -6.06 -3.87 -7.83
CA SER A 316 -4.86 -3.25 -7.29
C SER A 316 -4.71 -3.46 -5.77
N SER A 317 -3.90 -4.44 -5.39
CA SER A 317 -3.40 -4.59 -4.02
C SER A 317 -2.03 -3.93 -3.87
N PRO A 318 -1.83 -3.00 -2.91
CA PRO A 318 -0.51 -2.47 -2.57
C PRO A 318 0.50 -3.59 -2.26
N LEU A 319 1.79 -3.26 -2.34
CA LEU A 319 2.82 -4.18 -1.84
C LEU A 319 2.69 -4.32 -0.32
N PRO A 320 2.83 -5.54 0.24
CA PRO A 320 2.74 -5.74 1.68
C PRO A 320 3.93 -5.10 2.40
N THR A 321 3.74 -4.73 3.66
CA THR A 321 4.77 -4.24 4.58
C THR A 321 4.49 -4.82 5.96
N SER A 322 5.52 -5.28 6.67
CA SER A 322 5.39 -5.92 7.99
C SER A 322 5.46 -4.91 9.15
N SER A 323 6.04 -3.74 8.89
CA SER A 323 6.60 -2.85 9.93
C SER A 323 5.55 -2.21 10.83
N LEU A 324 4.28 -2.15 10.41
CA LEU A 324 3.18 -1.52 11.16
C LEU A 324 2.73 -2.28 12.41
N PHE A 325 2.97 -3.60 12.49
CA PHE A 325 2.43 -4.45 13.55
C PHE A 325 3.47 -5.05 14.50
N HIS A 326 4.75 -5.03 14.11
CA HIS A 326 5.83 -5.65 14.89
C HIS A 326 6.99 -4.70 15.26
N ASN A 327 7.24 -3.65 14.47
CA ASN A 327 8.40 -2.78 14.71
C ASN A 327 7.96 -1.34 15.05
N ARG A 328 8.76 -0.63 15.84
CA ARG A 328 8.54 0.80 16.08
C ARG A 328 8.95 1.66 14.89
N ASP A 329 9.75 1.08 13.99
CA ASP A 329 10.39 1.73 12.86
C ASP A 329 9.62 1.47 11.57
N PHE A 330 8.61 2.30 11.32
CA PHE A 330 7.96 2.44 10.02
C PHE A 330 8.43 3.73 9.34
N ARG A 331 8.55 3.73 8.00
CA ARG A 331 8.78 4.95 7.22
C ARG A 331 7.52 5.36 6.46
N LEU A 332 7.06 6.59 6.68
CA LEU A 332 6.08 7.27 5.84
C LEU A 332 6.79 8.15 4.81
N VAL A 333 6.15 8.32 3.66
CA VAL A 333 6.59 9.15 2.54
C VAL A 333 5.39 9.96 2.04
N VAL A 334 5.55 11.26 1.91
CA VAL A 334 4.57 12.16 1.26
C VAL A 334 4.65 11.97 -0.26
N THR A 335 3.51 11.82 -0.92
CA THR A 335 3.38 11.42 -2.33
C THR A 335 2.33 12.27 -3.04
N ASP A 336 2.27 12.17 -4.37
CA ASP A 336 1.38 12.96 -5.24
C ASP A 336 1.66 14.48 -5.26
N LEU A 337 2.77 14.83 -5.91
CA LEU A 337 3.11 16.22 -6.20
C LEU A 337 2.31 16.81 -7.39
N GLY A 338 1.23 16.15 -7.85
CA GLY A 338 0.42 16.63 -8.97
C GLY A 338 -0.24 17.99 -8.72
N CYS A 339 -0.65 18.25 -7.47
CA CYS A 339 -1.17 19.54 -7.03
C CYS A 339 -0.07 20.55 -6.60
N ALA A 340 1.19 20.13 -6.50
CA ALA A 340 2.26 20.94 -5.92
C ALA A 340 2.60 22.17 -6.78
N ALA A 341 2.99 23.28 -6.15
CA ALA A 341 3.34 24.52 -6.84
C ALA A 341 4.33 25.39 -6.06
N PRO A 342 5.07 26.30 -6.72
CA PRO A 342 5.83 27.36 -6.06
C PRO A 342 4.96 28.18 -5.11
N PHE A 343 5.52 28.69 -4.02
CA PHE A 343 4.80 29.53 -3.04
C PHE A 343 4.10 30.72 -3.73
N ASP A 344 4.83 31.46 -4.57
CA ASP A 344 4.33 32.58 -5.37
C ASP A 344 3.15 32.21 -6.31
N ASP A 345 3.05 30.94 -6.73
CA ASP A 345 1.97 30.39 -7.56
C ASP A 345 0.80 29.84 -6.71
N CYS A 346 0.99 29.68 -5.40
CA CYS A 346 -0.07 29.33 -4.46
C CYS A 346 -0.95 30.55 -4.17
N GLU A 347 -0.30 31.69 -3.91
CA GLU A 347 -0.92 32.96 -3.54
C GLU A 347 -1.75 33.60 -4.68
N LYS A 348 -1.76 33.00 -5.87
CA LYS A 348 -2.44 33.51 -7.08
C LYS A 348 -3.49 32.56 -7.67
N ASP A 349 -3.47 31.27 -7.33
CA ASP A 349 -4.35 30.23 -7.91
C ASP A 349 -4.96 29.36 -6.80
N THR A 350 -6.28 29.33 -6.63
CA THR A 350 -6.97 28.31 -5.81
C THR A 350 -6.99 26.96 -6.54
N ILE A 351 -6.75 25.85 -5.82
CA ILE A 351 -6.89 24.48 -6.36
C ILE A 351 -8.27 23.91 -6.01
N PHE A 352 -9.03 23.53 -7.03
CA PHE A 352 -10.38 22.98 -6.90
C PHE A 352 -10.44 21.45 -6.75
N THR A 353 -9.31 20.76 -6.92
CA THR A 353 -9.22 19.29 -7.08
C THR A 353 -8.67 18.54 -5.86
N SER A 354 -8.24 19.24 -4.81
CA SER A 354 -7.69 18.59 -3.61
C SER A 354 -8.75 18.00 -2.68
N ASN A 355 -8.34 17.07 -1.82
CA ASN A 355 -9.24 16.32 -0.96
C ASN A 355 -9.92 17.21 0.10
N ARG A 356 -11.21 17.48 -0.12
CA ARG A 356 -12.03 18.44 0.65
C ARG A 356 -11.91 18.29 2.15
N LYS A 357 -11.94 17.06 2.69
CA LYS A 357 -11.91 16.81 4.15
C LYS A 357 -10.65 17.32 4.86
N TYR A 358 -9.61 17.69 4.11
CA TYR A 358 -8.33 18.19 4.61
C TYR A 358 -8.00 19.62 4.12
N GLN A 359 -8.90 20.26 3.37
CA GLN A 359 -8.69 21.62 2.85
C GLN A 359 -8.70 22.68 3.95
N ALA A 360 -7.71 23.57 3.91
CA ALA A 360 -7.63 24.73 4.78
C ALA A 360 -8.71 25.79 4.48
N PRO A 361 -9.10 26.64 5.45
CA PRO A 361 -10.22 27.57 5.30
C PRO A 361 -10.08 28.51 4.10
N GLU A 362 -8.86 28.97 3.78
CA GLU A 362 -8.56 29.81 2.62
C GLU A 362 -8.83 29.10 1.28
N ASN A 363 -8.61 27.78 1.20
CA ASN A 363 -8.97 26.99 0.01
C ASN A 363 -10.49 26.84 -0.11
N LEU A 364 -11.20 26.63 1.01
CA LEU A 364 -12.67 26.53 1.04
C LEU A 364 -13.36 27.87 0.72
N LEU A 365 -12.76 28.99 1.09
CA LEU A 365 -13.22 30.35 0.75
C LEU A 365 -12.81 30.80 -0.67
N CYS A 366 -12.07 29.98 -1.42
CA CYS A 366 -11.49 30.33 -2.72
C CYS A 366 -10.61 31.58 -2.69
N LEU A 367 -9.88 31.77 -1.59
CA LEU A 367 -8.90 32.83 -1.40
C LEU A 367 -7.52 32.41 -1.97
N PRO A 368 -6.57 33.37 -2.07
CA PRO A 368 -5.14 33.08 -2.11
C PRO A 368 -4.74 32.02 -1.08
N ALA A 369 -4.20 30.89 -1.56
CA ALA A 369 -3.72 29.82 -0.69
C ALA A 369 -2.23 29.98 -0.43
N SER A 370 -1.76 29.72 0.79
CA SER A 370 -0.33 29.73 1.11
C SER A 370 0.19 28.32 1.39
N HIS A 371 1.50 28.19 1.59
CA HIS A 371 2.13 26.95 2.06
C HIS A 371 1.70 26.54 3.48
N ALA A 372 1.09 27.46 4.26
CA ALA A 372 0.49 27.13 5.55
C ALA A 372 -0.72 26.17 5.42
N ALA A 373 -1.36 26.10 4.25
CA ALA A 373 -2.43 25.14 3.98
C ALA A 373 -1.98 23.69 4.20
N ASP A 374 -0.73 23.35 3.84
CA ASP A 374 -0.15 22.01 4.07
C ASP A 374 -0.08 21.69 5.57
N ILE A 375 0.23 22.69 6.40
CA ILE A 375 0.35 22.57 7.86
C ILE A 375 -1.04 22.42 8.50
N PHE A 376 -2.05 23.13 7.99
CA PHE A 376 -3.44 22.93 8.40
C PHE A 376 -3.93 21.52 8.05
N SER A 377 -3.70 21.06 6.81
CA SER A 377 -4.01 19.69 6.38
C SER A 377 -3.33 18.64 7.27
N LEU A 378 -2.05 18.85 7.62
CA LEU A 378 -1.33 18.00 8.58
C LEU A 378 -2.01 17.97 9.97
N GLY A 379 -2.55 19.09 10.46
CA GLY A 379 -3.31 19.12 11.71
C GLY A 379 -4.55 18.22 11.67
N LEU A 380 -5.28 18.20 10.55
CA LEU A 380 -6.43 17.33 10.34
C LEU A 380 -6.03 15.85 10.20
N ILE A 381 -4.87 15.58 9.60
CA ILE A 381 -4.26 14.24 9.52
C ILE A 381 -3.82 13.75 10.90
N PHE A 382 -3.22 14.61 11.74
CA PHE A 382 -2.87 14.29 13.12
C PHE A 382 -4.10 13.91 13.95
N TRP A 383 -5.22 14.64 13.78
CA TRP A 383 -6.49 14.26 14.41
C TRP A 383 -6.98 12.88 13.92
N GLU A 384 -7.00 12.63 12.60
CA GLU A 384 -7.46 11.35 12.06
C GLU A 384 -6.58 10.18 12.48
N ILE A 385 -5.27 10.39 12.57
CA ILE A 385 -4.33 9.50 13.20
C ILE A 385 -4.77 9.24 14.65
N VAL A 386 -4.83 10.25 15.52
CA VAL A 386 -5.10 10.06 16.96
C VAL A 386 -6.48 9.45 17.24
N MET A 387 -7.51 9.87 16.53
CA MET A 387 -8.91 9.50 16.78
C MET A 387 -9.41 8.33 15.92
N LEU A 388 -8.60 7.84 14.97
CA LEU A 388 -8.96 6.87 13.92
C LEU A 388 -10.18 7.26 13.04
N ARG A 389 -10.69 8.50 13.17
CA ARG A 389 -11.79 9.08 12.38
C ARG A 389 -11.41 10.51 11.93
N PRO A 390 -11.79 10.94 10.72
CA PRO A 390 -11.41 12.26 10.20
C PRO A 390 -11.96 13.40 11.05
N PHE A 391 -11.32 14.57 10.98
CA PHE A 391 -11.79 15.78 11.69
C PHE A 391 -13.14 16.27 11.16
N ILE A 392 -13.39 16.11 9.86
CA ILE A 392 -14.70 16.25 9.23
C ILE A 392 -15.11 14.87 8.69
N ASP A 393 -16.11 14.26 9.30
CA ASP A 393 -16.67 12.96 8.93
C ASP A 393 -17.69 13.08 7.79
N GLN A 394 -18.57 14.08 7.85
CA GLN A 394 -19.62 14.31 6.86
C GLN A 394 -19.08 14.78 5.49
N ASP A 395 -19.58 14.17 4.41
CA ASP A 395 -19.36 14.64 3.04
C ASP A 395 -20.38 15.73 2.67
N TYR A 396 -19.96 16.99 2.68
CA TYR A 396 -20.82 18.11 2.32
C TYR A 396 -21.02 18.22 0.81
N THR A 397 -22.29 18.14 0.40
CA THR A 397 -22.73 18.22 -1.00
C THR A 397 -23.71 19.37 -1.24
N GLY A 398 -24.00 19.65 -2.51
CA GLY A 398 -24.86 20.75 -2.94
C GLY A 398 -24.13 22.07 -3.18
N PHE A 399 -24.90 23.17 -3.25
CA PHE A 399 -24.43 24.52 -3.57
C PHE A 399 -23.49 25.06 -2.48
N ASP A 400 -24.03 25.33 -1.30
CA ASP A 400 -23.24 25.72 -0.13
C ASP A 400 -22.64 24.49 0.58
N ARG A 401 -21.71 23.82 -0.08
CA ARG A 401 -20.91 22.74 0.56
C ARG A 401 -19.67 23.29 1.28
N ASN A 402 -19.12 24.40 0.77
CA ASN A 402 -17.93 25.01 1.37
C ASN A 402 -18.28 25.74 2.68
N GLY A 403 -19.37 26.51 2.75
CA GLY A 403 -19.81 27.21 3.98
C GLY A 403 -20.19 26.24 5.09
N LYS A 404 -20.93 25.17 4.79
CA LYS A 404 -21.20 24.08 5.75
C LYS A 404 -19.92 23.46 6.31
N GLN A 405 -18.92 23.19 5.47
CA GLN A 405 -17.65 22.65 5.94
C GLN A 405 -16.88 23.65 6.80
N LEU A 406 -16.88 24.94 6.44
CA LEU A 406 -16.27 26.01 7.24
C LEU A 406 -16.95 26.15 8.61
N GLY A 407 -18.28 26.09 8.66
CA GLY A 407 -19.03 26.07 9.92
C GLY A 407 -18.66 24.88 10.82
N ALA A 408 -18.61 23.67 10.25
CA ALA A 408 -18.21 22.46 10.97
C ALA A 408 -16.73 22.48 11.43
N ILE A 409 -15.85 23.21 10.72
CA ILE A 409 -14.47 23.47 11.18
C ILE A 409 -14.47 24.47 12.35
N ALA A 410 -15.21 25.57 12.25
CA ALA A 410 -15.29 26.59 13.30
C ALA A 410 -15.87 26.02 14.61
N GLU A 411 -17.01 25.33 14.52
CA GLU A 411 -17.69 24.66 15.65
C GLU A 411 -16.76 23.70 16.39
N ARG A 412 -16.02 22.85 15.66
CA ARG A 412 -15.06 21.89 16.26
C ARG A 412 -13.77 22.53 16.77
N LEU A 413 -13.49 23.79 16.42
CA LEU A 413 -12.38 24.58 16.95
C LEU A 413 -12.80 25.53 18.08
N GLY A 414 -14.10 25.63 18.38
CA GLY A 414 -14.65 26.49 19.44
C GLY A 414 -14.77 27.97 19.07
N GLY A 415 -14.99 28.27 17.78
CA GLY A 415 -15.30 29.61 17.26
C GLY A 415 -16.79 29.90 17.10
#